data_AF-A0A3D2X0M2-F1
#
_entry.id   AF-A0A3D2X0M2-F1
#
_cell.length_a   1.000
_cell.length_b   1.000
_cell.length_c   1.000
_cell.angle_alpha   90.00
_cell.angle_beta   90.00
_cell.angle_gamma   90.00
#
_symmetry.space_group_name_H-M   'P 1'
#
loop_
_entity.id
_entity.type
_entity.pdbx_description
1 polymer ?
#
loop_
_entity_poly.entity_id
_entity_poly.type
_entity_poly.pdbx_seq_one_letter_code
_entity_poly.pdbx_strand_id
1 'polypeptide(L)'
;MSNAVKSYLLVAQSTDPIYIGTGGYTIGRVDNTIVRDPITRIPKIPGTSMAGTWRYYMTLDQMTNGSGENKPRIQCAGQDEYSHGELGGDKGHCGKCIVCNSFGYSKTSSSKQGLVSFTDLNILFFPVYTRLGTRWITSEQVLKGAGLIDEKIEELKKEIVAVSENESGDKYINLGWMNLETKKREIHIDLGKVEHLTESDIIIVPEKLIAQIINANLEVRTSVSIDPNTGAAKEGALFTSEAIPRATYFYGNVHIFDRPGSGSIQDTIKDALCNSKQYYETLGIGGMTTRGFGRMNVEMFDDKLSENACREGGV
;
A
#
# COMPACT_ATOMS: atom_id res chain seq x y z
N MET A 1 14.89 28.09 -6.51
CA MET A 1 15.85 27.03 -6.14
C MET A 1 15.25 25.71 -6.58
N SER A 2 15.93 24.93 -7.44
CA SER A 2 15.47 23.58 -7.77
C SER A 2 15.42 22.76 -6.48
N ASN A 3 14.25 22.24 -6.11
CA ASN A 3 14.12 21.42 -4.91
C ASN A 3 14.84 20.09 -5.17
N ALA A 4 15.88 19.79 -4.38
CA ALA A 4 16.68 18.58 -4.56
C ALA A 4 15.86 17.29 -4.37
N VAL A 5 14.70 17.40 -3.72
CA VAL A 5 13.75 16.32 -3.48
C VAL A 5 12.34 16.79 -3.82
N LYS A 6 11.62 16.02 -4.64
CA LYS A 6 10.16 16.14 -4.80
C LYS A 6 9.50 15.02 -4.00
N SER A 7 8.46 15.36 -3.24
CA SER A 7 7.70 14.43 -2.42
C SER A 7 6.26 14.39 -2.90
N TYR A 8 5.68 13.20 -2.92
CA TYR A 8 4.30 12.97 -3.30
C TYR A 8 3.63 12.06 -2.27
N LEU A 9 2.43 12.45 -1.83
CA LEU A 9 1.55 11.62 -1.03
C LEU A 9 1.01 10.48 -1.91
N LEU A 10 1.22 9.25 -1.45
CA LEU A 10 0.59 8.05 -2.00
C LEU A 10 -0.68 7.74 -1.22
N VAL A 11 -1.80 7.60 -1.92
CA VAL A 11 -3.03 7.03 -1.38
C VAL A 11 -3.37 5.78 -2.19
N ALA A 12 -3.63 4.67 -1.52
CA ALA A 12 -4.00 3.43 -2.19
C ALA A 12 -5.29 2.85 -1.60
N GLN A 13 -6.20 2.39 -2.44
CA GLN A 13 -7.39 1.67 -2.04
C GLN A 13 -7.31 0.22 -2.52
N SER A 14 -7.35 -0.73 -1.60
CA SER A 14 -7.41 -2.15 -1.95
C SER A 14 -8.73 -2.50 -2.63
N THR A 15 -8.67 -3.17 -3.79
CA THR A 15 -9.85 -3.69 -4.50
C THR A 15 -10.06 -5.18 -4.20
N ASP A 16 -8.96 -5.90 -3.95
CA ASP A 16 -8.94 -7.24 -3.36
C ASP A 16 -8.26 -7.22 -1.99
N PRO A 17 -8.43 -8.26 -1.15
CA PRO A 17 -7.67 -8.39 0.08
C PRO A 17 -6.17 -8.41 -0.16
N ILE A 18 -5.40 -7.79 0.72
CA ILE A 18 -3.94 -7.65 0.59
C ILE A 18 -3.23 -8.63 1.52
N TYR A 19 -2.37 -9.47 0.95
CA TYR A 19 -1.49 -10.38 1.69
C TYR A 19 -0.02 -9.98 1.51
N ILE A 20 0.52 -9.26 2.50
CA ILE A 20 1.97 -9.04 2.62
C ILE A 20 2.52 -10.00 3.68
N GLY A 21 2.99 -11.17 3.25
CA GLY A 21 3.45 -12.21 4.16
C GLY A 21 4.74 -11.86 4.93
N THR A 22 4.90 -12.43 6.11
CA THR A 22 6.11 -12.29 6.95
C THR A 22 7.27 -13.23 6.57
N GLY A 23 7.08 -14.08 5.56
CA GLY A 23 8.13 -14.98 5.04
C GLY A 23 8.23 -16.35 5.72
N GLY A 24 7.25 -16.75 6.53
CA GLY A 24 7.21 -18.09 7.13
C GLY A 24 5.93 -18.37 7.92
N TYR A 25 5.78 -19.62 8.35
CA TYR A 25 4.70 -20.02 9.24
C TYR A 25 4.94 -19.51 10.66
N THR A 26 3.90 -19.00 11.29
CA THR A 26 3.94 -18.62 12.70
C THR A 26 3.05 -19.55 13.52
N ILE A 27 3.51 -19.92 14.72
CA ILE A 27 2.62 -20.59 15.68
C ILE A 27 1.63 -19.53 16.20
N GLY A 28 0.34 -19.72 15.95
CA GLY A 28 -0.69 -18.77 16.34
C GLY A 28 -2.07 -19.09 15.81
N ARG A 29 -2.94 -18.07 15.77
CA ARG A 29 -4.32 -18.16 15.26
C ARG A 29 -4.38 -18.58 13.79
N VAL A 30 -3.37 -18.22 13.02
CA VAL A 30 -3.25 -18.50 11.58
C VAL A 30 -1.84 -18.97 11.28
N ASP A 31 -1.71 -19.78 10.23
CA ASP A 31 -0.41 -20.30 9.79
C ASP A 31 0.41 -19.19 9.11
N ASN A 32 -0.22 -18.47 8.16
CA ASN A 32 0.39 -17.41 7.38
C ASN A 32 -0.10 -16.03 7.82
N THR A 33 0.78 -15.28 8.50
CA THR A 33 0.48 -13.91 8.97
C THR A 33 0.95 -12.82 8.01
N ILE A 34 0.33 -11.66 8.12
CA ILE A 34 0.77 -10.45 7.43
C ILE A 34 1.72 -9.57 8.26
N VAL A 35 2.54 -8.80 7.56
CA VAL A 35 3.48 -7.82 8.14
C VAL A 35 2.74 -6.74 8.92
N ARG A 36 3.28 -6.39 10.08
CA ARG A 36 2.78 -5.35 10.98
C ARG A 36 3.90 -4.42 11.38
N ASP A 37 3.52 -3.21 11.76
CA ASP A 37 4.44 -2.35 12.50
C ASP A 37 4.79 -2.99 13.86
N PRO A 38 6.08 -3.09 14.23
CA PRO A 38 6.48 -3.75 15.47
C PRO A 38 5.99 -3.00 16.73
N ILE A 39 5.79 -1.69 16.65
CA ILE A 39 5.39 -0.85 17.78
C ILE A 39 3.87 -0.81 17.88
N THR A 40 3.17 -0.44 16.81
CA THR A 40 1.71 -0.25 16.85
C THR A 40 0.93 -1.55 16.68
N ARG A 41 1.57 -2.61 16.15
CA ARG A 41 0.95 -3.89 15.80
C ARG A 41 -0.13 -3.78 14.72
N ILE A 42 -0.22 -2.64 14.03
CA ILE A 42 -1.13 -2.42 12.91
C ILE A 42 -0.50 -2.99 11.63
N PRO A 43 -1.24 -3.75 10.81
CA PRO A 43 -0.75 -4.19 9.50
C PRO A 43 -0.35 -3.03 8.59
N LYS A 44 0.70 -3.23 7.80
CA LYS A 44 1.20 -2.23 6.85
C LYS A 44 1.72 -2.88 5.58
N ILE A 45 1.86 -2.09 4.53
CA ILE A 45 2.58 -2.50 3.32
C ILE A 45 3.98 -1.85 3.37
N PRO A 46 5.07 -2.62 3.50
CA PRO A 46 6.41 -2.07 3.56
C PRO A 46 6.78 -1.29 2.30
N GLY A 47 7.53 -0.19 2.45
CA GLY A 47 8.06 0.60 1.33
C GLY A 47 8.93 -0.24 0.40
N THR A 48 9.59 -1.29 0.91
CA THR A 48 10.34 -2.27 0.10
C THR A 48 9.43 -3.11 -0.81
N SER A 49 8.21 -3.42 -0.36
CA SER A 49 7.22 -4.15 -1.17
C SER A 49 6.71 -3.27 -2.31
N MET A 50 6.44 -1.98 -2.02
CA MET A 50 6.12 -0.99 -3.05
C MET A 50 7.27 -0.84 -4.04
N ALA A 51 8.49 -0.62 -3.55
CA ALA A 51 9.66 -0.42 -4.39
C ALA A 51 9.90 -1.61 -5.33
N GLY A 52 9.86 -2.85 -4.81
CA GLY A 52 10.05 -4.05 -5.62
C GLY A 52 8.96 -4.25 -6.67
N THR A 53 7.70 -4.05 -6.28
CA THR A 53 6.54 -4.20 -7.18
C THR A 53 6.56 -3.16 -8.28
N TRP A 54 6.76 -1.88 -7.92
CA TRP A 54 6.80 -0.79 -8.87
C TRP A 54 8.02 -0.88 -9.80
N ARG A 55 9.17 -1.36 -9.30
CA ARG A 55 10.34 -1.65 -10.13
C ARG A 55 10.02 -2.64 -11.25
N TYR A 56 9.26 -3.68 -10.93
CA TYR A 56 8.80 -4.65 -11.91
C TYR A 56 7.80 -4.02 -12.89
N TYR A 57 6.81 -3.27 -12.41
CA TYR A 57 5.80 -2.63 -13.25
C TYR A 57 6.37 -1.57 -14.19
N MET A 58 7.28 -0.73 -13.71
CA MET A 58 8.02 0.20 -14.56
C MET A 58 8.85 -0.54 -15.61
N THR A 59 9.41 -1.70 -15.28
CA THR A 59 10.12 -2.52 -16.27
C THR A 59 9.17 -3.03 -17.35
N LEU A 60 8.01 -3.58 -16.99
CA LEU A 60 7.00 -4.04 -17.94
C LEU A 60 6.46 -2.92 -18.83
N ASP A 61 6.12 -1.78 -18.23
CA ASP A 61 5.64 -0.60 -18.95
C ASP A 61 6.67 -0.15 -19.99
N GLN A 62 7.92 0.06 -19.55
CA GLN A 62 8.97 0.56 -20.42
C GLN A 62 9.39 -0.48 -21.47
N MET A 63 9.26 -1.78 -21.18
CA MET A 63 9.45 -2.85 -22.17
C MET A 63 8.35 -2.87 -23.24
N THR A 64 7.14 -2.44 -22.90
CA THR A 64 5.98 -2.47 -23.81
C THR A 64 5.88 -1.16 -24.60
N ASN A 65 5.89 -0.04 -23.89
CA ASN A 65 5.57 1.29 -24.40
C ASN A 65 6.80 2.18 -24.60
N GLY A 66 7.92 1.86 -23.93
CA GLY A 66 9.15 2.65 -24.02
C GLY A 66 9.87 2.50 -25.37
N SER A 67 10.50 3.58 -25.81
CA SER A 67 11.30 3.67 -27.04
C SER A 67 12.75 4.09 -26.73
N GLY A 68 13.68 3.79 -27.65
CA GLY A 68 15.08 4.19 -27.57
C GLY A 68 16.05 3.17 -26.95
N GLU A 69 17.34 3.52 -26.97
CA GLU A 69 18.46 2.63 -26.63
C GLU A 69 18.60 2.33 -25.11
N ASN A 70 17.83 3.01 -24.27
CA ASN A 70 17.85 2.90 -22.82
C ASN A 70 16.66 2.10 -22.25
N LYS A 71 15.97 1.34 -23.10
CA LYS A 71 14.89 0.43 -22.70
C LYS A 71 15.40 -0.61 -21.69
N PRO A 72 14.69 -0.85 -20.57
CA PRO A 72 15.10 -1.87 -19.61
C PRO A 72 14.92 -3.27 -20.20
N ARG A 73 15.66 -4.24 -19.67
CA ARG A 73 15.39 -5.66 -19.86
C ARG A 73 14.69 -6.21 -18.62
N ILE A 74 14.07 -7.38 -18.70
CA ILE A 74 13.41 -8.00 -17.55
C ILE A 74 14.36 -8.16 -16.34
N GLN A 75 15.65 -8.39 -16.59
CA GLN A 75 16.68 -8.48 -15.56
C GLN A 75 16.89 -7.16 -14.79
N CYS A 76 16.46 -6.01 -15.32
CA CYS A 76 16.48 -4.72 -14.60
C CYS A 76 15.52 -4.69 -13.40
N ALA A 77 14.51 -5.57 -13.37
CA ALA A 77 13.57 -5.71 -12.26
C ALA A 77 14.03 -6.69 -11.17
N GLY A 78 14.91 -7.64 -11.51
CA GLY A 78 15.32 -8.73 -10.61
C GLY A 78 16.44 -8.36 -9.63
N GLN A 79 17.03 -9.37 -9.01
CA GLN A 79 18.34 -9.26 -8.38
C GLN A 79 19.42 -9.59 -9.41
N ASP A 80 20.59 -8.95 -9.30
CA ASP A 80 21.71 -9.11 -10.25
C ASP A 80 22.22 -10.58 -10.36
N GLU A 81 21.90 -11.44 -9.37
CA GLU A 81 22.40 -12.82 -9.26
C GLU A 81 21.61 -13.88 -10.05
N TYR A 82 20.62 -13.52 -10.88
CA TYR A 82 20.04 -14.46 -11.85
C TYR A 82 21.02 -14.73 -13.02
N SER A 83 22.14 -15.38 -12.72
CA SER A 83 23.22 -15.73 -13.63
C SER A 83 23.68 -17.18 -13.45
N HIS A 84 22.78 -18.13 -13.16
CA HIS A 84 23.07 -19.55 -13.42
C HIS A 84 22.85 -19.85 -14.91
N GLY A 85 23.84 -19.51 -15.73
CA GLY A 85 23.88 -19.89 -17.14
C GLY A 85 25.15 -19.39 -17.83
N GLU A 86 25.92 -20.28 -18.42
CA GLU A 86 27.22 -20.04 -19.07
C GLU A 86 27.07 -19.40 -20.46
N LEU A 87 26.68 -18.14 -20.54
CA LEU A 87 26.69 -17.38 -21.80
C LEU A 87 27.19 -15.96 -21.54
N GLY A 88 28.38 -15.61 -22.03
CA GLY A 88 29.03 -14.32 -21.79
C GLY A 88 28.26 -13.10 -22.30
N GLY A 89 28.29 -12.02 -21.53
CA GLY A 89 27.67 -10.71 -21.79
C GLY A 89 27.27 -10.03 -20.48
N ASP A 90 27.18 -8.70 -20.42
CA ASP A 90 26.73 -7.94 -19.24
C ASP A 90 25.32 -8.41 -18.80
N LYS A 91 25.27 -9.36 -17.86
CA LYS A 91 24.05 -9.87 -17.23
C LYS A 91 23.60 -8.94 -16.09
N GLY A 92 22.33 -9.04 -15.74
CA GLY A 92 21.71 -8.22 -14.68
C GLY A 92 21.30 -6.83 -15.15
N HIS A 93 21.42 -5.85 -14.26
CA HIS A 93 20.96 -4.48 -14.47
C HIS A 93 21.69 -3.77 -15.62
N CYS A 94 21.01 -3.07 -16.54
CA CYS A 94 21.72 -2.39 -17.64
C CYS A 94 22.45 -1.11 -17.18
N GLY A 95 22.17 -0.62 -15.98
CA GLY A 95 22.83 0.52 -15.34
C GLY A 95 22.45 1.91 -15.87
N LYS A 96 21.77 1.97 -17.03
CA LYS A 96 21.45 3.21 -17.74
C LYS A 96 19.95 3.50 -17.92
N CYS A 97 19.08 2.49 -17.86
CA CYS A 97 17.63 2.67 -18.04
C CYS A 97 16.98 3.45 -16.90
N ILE A 98 15.77 3.97 -17.12
CA ILE A 98 15.01 4.70 -16.10
C ILE A 98 14.82 3.85 -14.84
N VAL A 99 14.52 2.56 -14.96
CA VAL A 99 14.34 1.63 -13.83
C VAL A 99 15.61 1.54 -12.96
N CYS A 100 16.79 1.38 -13.57
CA CYS A 100 18.06 1.33 -12.84
C CYS A 100 18.40 2.67 -12.17
N ASN A 101 17.99 3.79 -12.76
CA ASN A 101 18.16 5.10 -12.14
C ASN A 101 17.20 5.30 -10.96
N SER A 102 15.93 4.89 -11.10
CA SER A 102 14.90 5.02 -10.07
C SER A 102 15.16 4.14 -8.86
N PHE A 103 15.44 2.84 -9.03
CA PHE A 103 15.53 1.89 -7.91
C PHE A 103 16.97 1.49 -7.54
N GLY A 104 17.94 1.88 -8.38
CA GLY A 104 19.34 1.52 -8.16
C GLY A 104 19.68 0.10 -8.57
N TYR A 105 20.95 -0.24 -8.41
CA TYR A 105 21.51 -1.56 -8.72
C TYR A 105 22.83 -1.79 -7.98
N SER A 106 23.27 -3.05 -7.89
CA SER A 106 24.52 -3.43 -7.25
C SER A 106 25.18 -4.59 -7.96
N LYS A 107 26.10 -4.28 -8.89
CA LYS A 107 26.96 -5.27 -9.56
C LYS A 107 28.31 -5.39 -8.87
N THR A 108 29.04 -6.44 -9.23
CA THR A 108 30.45 -6.62 -8.85
C THR A 108 31.35 -5.46 -9.26
N SER A 109 31.11 -4.85 -10.43
CA SER A 109 31.94 -3.77 -10.98
C SER A 109 31.44 -2.36 -10.66
N SER A 110 30.16 -2.20 -10.37
CA SER A 110 29.56 -0.88 -10.09
C SER A 110 28.23 -1.01 -9.35
N SER A 111 28.00 -0.08 -8.45
CA SER A 111 26.73 0.06 -7.73
C SER A 111 26.25 1.49 -7.81
N LYS A 112 24.93 1.67 -7.82
CA LYS A 112 24.32 2.99 -7.92
C LYS A 112 23.06 3.01 -7.07
N GLN A 113 23.00 3.95 -6.12
CA GLN A 113 21.79 4.19 -5.32
C GLN A 113 20.63 4.58 -6.25
N GLY A 114 19.42 4.10 -5.96
CA GLY A 114 18.21 4.56 -6.63
C GLY A 114 17.95 6.04 -6.38
N LEU A 115 17.04 6.63 -7.15
CA LEU A 115 16.58 8.02 -7.04
C LEU A 115 15.16 8.15 -6.51
N VAL A 116 14.54 7.02 -6.15
CA VAL A 116 13.22 6.93 -5.56
C VAL A 116 13.30 6.24 -4.20
N SER A 117 12.59 6.79 -3.22
CA SER A 117 12.38 6.18 -1.91
C SER A 117 10.89 6.12 -1.61
N PHE A 118 10.45 5.03 -1.00
CA PHE A 118 9.06 4.83 -0.57
C PHE A 118 9.05 4.69 0.96
N THR A 119 8.13 5.39 1.62
CA THR A 119 7.79 5.05 3.01
C THR A 119 6.91 3.81 3.03
N ASP A 120 6.79 3.20 4.21
CA ASP A 120 5.72 2.22 4.43
C ASP A 120 4.35 2.87 4.18
N LEU A 121 3.43 2.10 3.63
CA LEU A 121 2.03 2.46 3.51
C LEU A 121 1.29 1.98 4.76
N ASN A 122 0.83 2.93 5.56
CA ASN A 122 0.05 2.69 6.76
C ASN A 122 -1.44 2.69 6.42
N ILE A 123 -2.25 1.97 7.19
CA ILE A 123 -3.70 1.99 7.04
C ILE A 123 -4.22 3.39 7.39
N LEU A 124 -4.96 4.00 6.46
CA LEU A 124 -5.63 5.29 6.62
C LEU A 124 -7.07 5.10 7.11
N PHE A 125 -7.82 4.25 6.42
CA PHE A 125 -9.20 3.91 6.71
C PHE A 125 -9.41 2.40 6.59
N PHE A 126 -9.86 1.77 7.67
CA PHE A 126 -10.07 0.32 7.72
C PHE A 126 -11.56 -0.03 7.74
N PRO A 127 -12.08 -0.83 6.80
CA PRO A 127 -13.48 -1.18 6.75
C PRO A 127 -13.83 -2.19 7.85
N VAL A 128 -14.91 -1.91 8.58
CA VAL A 128 -15.47 -2.76 9.61
C VAL A 128 -16.97 -2.90 9.36
N TYR A 129 -17.46 -4.14 9.37
CA TYR A 129 -18.91 -4.37 9.33
C TYR A 129 -19.53 -4.01 10.68
N THR A 130 -20.53 -3.13 10.63
CA THR A 130 -21.30 -2.67 11.79
C THR A 130 -22.79 -2.93 11.57
N ARG A 131 -23.60 -2.70 12.61
CA ARG A 131 -25.06 -2.77 12.55
C ARG A 131 -25.68 -1.77 11.57
N LEU A 132 -24.95 -0.70 11.23
CA LEU A 132 -25.37 0.34 10.28
C LEU A 132 -24.83 0.09 8.86
N GLY A 133 -24.20 -1.06 8.63
CA GLY A 133 -23.46 -1.36 7.40
C GLY A 133 -21.95 -1.20 7.59
N THR A 134 -21.23 -1.17 6.47
CA THR A 134 -19.75 -1.02 6.52
C THR A 134 -19.40 0.41 6.88
N ARG A 135 -18.55 0.57 7.88
CA ARG A 135 -17.97 1.85 8.29
C ARG A 135 -16.46 1.77 8.25
N TRP A 136 -15.80 2.90 8.07
CA TRP A 136 -14.35 2.99 7.97
C TRP A 136 -13.79 3.60 9.23
N ILE A 137 -13.00 2.81 9.96
CA ILE A 137 -12.38 3.28 11.19
C ILE A 137 -11.05 3.97 10.90
N THR A 138 -10.74 5.00 11.69
CA THR A 138 -9.45 5.70 11.71
C THR A 138 -9.18 6.29 13.11
N SER A 139 -8.06 6.99 13.31
CA SER A 139 -7.77 7.69 14.56
C SER A 139 -7.28 9.13 14.34
N GLU A 140 -7.29 9.88 15.45
CA GLU A 140 -6.65 11.20 15.64
C GLU A 140 -5.33 11.35 14.88
N GLN A 141 -4.43 10.43 15.22
CA GLN A 141 -3.04 10.44 14.80
C GLN A 141 -2.88 10.02 13.35
N VAL A 142 -3.67 9.06 12.89
CA VAL A 142 -3.65 8.61 11.49
C VAL A 142 -4.07 9.74 10.55
N LEU A 143 -5.19 10.41 10.85
CA LEU A 143 -5.67 11.55 10.04
C LEU A 143 -4.67 12.70 10.02
N LYS A 144 -4.09 13.04 11.18
CA LYS A 144 -3.05 14.07 11.27
C LYS A 144 -1.79 13.68 10.50
N GLY A 145 -1.35 12.43 10.62
CA GLY A 145 -0.18 11.91 9.91
C GLY A 145 -0.36 11.89 8.40
N ALA A 146 -1.60 11.77 7.92
CA ALA A 146 -1.95 11.84 6.51
C ALA A 146 -2.24 13.28 6.02
N GLY A 147 -2.19 14.28 6.90
CA GLY A 147 -2.50 15.68 6.56
C GLY A 147 -3.95 15.87 6.09
N LEU A 148 -4.90 15.12 6.66
CA LEU A 148 -6.34 15.25 6.36
C LEU A 148 -7.08 16.15 7.37
N ILE A 149 -6.38 16.58 8.42
CA ILE A 149 -6.85 17.52 9.44
C ILE A 149 -5.71 18.48 9.81
N ASP A 150 -6.03 19.76 10.00
CA ASP A 150 -5.03 20.81 10.29
C ASP A 150 -4.75 20.98 11.79
N GLU A 151 -5.74 20.74 12.64
CA GLU A 151 -5.65 20.98 14.08
C GLU A 151 -5.79 19.71 14.91
N LYS A 152 -5.24 19.75 16.12
CA LYS A 152 -5.43 18.68 17.09
C LYS A 152 -6.87 18.69 17.54
N ILE A 153 -7.57 17.64 17.17
CA ILE A 153 -8.91 17.32 17.61
C ILE A 153 -8.87 16.99 19.14
N GLU A 154 -9.93 17.35 19.88
CA GLU A 154 -10.12 16.90 21.29
C GLU A 154 -9.97 15.37 21.40
N GLU A 155 -8.93 14.92 22.10
CA GLU A 155 -8.57 13.51 22.24
C GLU A 155 -9.73 12.71 22.86
N LEU A 156 -10.17 11.67 22.14
CA LEU A 156 -11.17 10.73 22.66
C LEU A 156 -10.59 9.95 23.84
N LYS A 157 -11.14 10.23 25.04
CA LYS A 157 -10.84 9.48 26.27
C LYS A 157 -11.90 8.38 26.44
N LYS A 158 -11.46 7.20 26.92
CA LYS A 158 -12.29 6.00 27.21
C LYS A 158 -12.71 5.21 25.95
N GLU A 159 -13.62 4.25 26.12
CA GLU A 159 -14.22 3.40 25.08
C GLU A 159 -15.31 4.13 24.27
N ILE A 160 -15.05 5.39 23.91
CA ILE A 160 -15.97 6.25 23.15
C ILE A 160 -15.40 6.49 21.76
N VAL A 161 -16.21 6.27 20.73
CA VAL A 161 -15.87 6.55 19.33
C VAL A 161 -16.59 7.80 18.85
N ALA A 162 -15.99 8.57 17.95
CA ALA A 162 -16.65 9.69 17.32
C ALA A 162 -17.27 9.28 15.98
N VAL A 163 -18.49 9.74 15.77
CA VAL A 163 -19.29 9.55 14.55
C VAL A 163 -19.73 10.91 14.03
N SER A 164 -20.00 11.01 12.73
CA SER A 164 -20.46 12.26 12.10
C SER A 164 -21.77 12.76 12.75
N GLU A 165 -21.93 14.08 12.87
CA GLU A 165 -23.17 14.68 13.40
C GLU A 165 -24.41 14.32 12.58
N ASN A 166 -24.21 14.14 11.28
CA ASN A 166 -25.22 13.79 10.29
C ASN A 166 -25.71 12.33 10.41
N GLU A 167 -25.09 11.51 11.26
CA GLU A 167 -25.47 10.11 11.43
C GLU A 167 -26.71 9.95 12.33
N SER A 168 -27.65 9.09 11.93
CA SER A 168 -28.84 8.78 12.71
C SER A 168 -28.46 8.00 13.97
N GLY A 169 -28.93 8.50 15.12
CA GLY A 169 -28.32 8.25 16.42
C GLY A 169 -28.60 6.88 17.01
N ASP A 170 -27.55 6.07 17.09
CA ASP A 170 -27.45 4.92 17.97
C ASP A 170 -26.41 5.21 19.06
N LYS A 171 -26.80 5.08 20.32
CA LYS A 171 -25.90 5.32 21.48
C LYS A 171 -24.66 4.42 21.45
N TYR A 172 -24.74 3.27 20.79
CA TYR A 172 -23.64 2.31 20.69
C TYR A 172 -23.50 1.78 19.27
N ILE A 173 -22.25 1.51 18.87
CA ILE A 173 -21.91 0.88 17.60
C ILE A 173 -21.00 -0.33 17.83
N ASN A 174 -21.23 -1.40 17.06
CA ASN A 174 -20.35 -2.56 17.09
C ASN A 174 -19.19 -2.38 16.11
N LEU A 175 -17.98 -2.67 16.56
CA LEU A 175 -16.78 -2.75 15.74
C LEU A 175 -16.18 -4.15 15.92
N GLY A 176 -16.63 -5.09 15.09
CA GLY A 176 -16.41 -6.52 15.33
C GLY A 176 -17.17 -6.99 16.58
N TRP A 177 -16.45 -7.58 17.53
CA TRP A 177 -17.00 -8.09 18.79
C TRP A 177 -17.15 -7.02 19.89
N MET A 178 -16.59 -5.82 19.69
CA MET A 178 -16.65 -4.72 20.65
C MET A 178 -17.91 -3.88 20.39
N ASN A 179 -18.60 -3.46 21.46
CA ASN A 179 -19.73 -2.54 21.38
C ASN A 179 -19.39 -1.25 22.14
N LEU A 180 -19.22 -0.14 21.44
CA LEU A 180 -18.63 1.10 21.95
C LEU A 180 -19.64 2.24 21.94
N GLU A 181 -19.56 3.14 22.92
CA GLU A 181 -20.43 4.31 22.99
C GLU A 181 -20.06 5.33 21.89
N THR A 182 -21.06 5.91 21.25
CA THR A 182 -20.86 6.90 20.19
C THR A 182 -20.98 8.32 20.74
N LYS A 183 -20.09 9.21 20.28
CA LYS A 183 -20.18 10.66 20.49
C LYS A 183 -20.29 11.33 19.12
N LYS A 184 -21.38 12.04 18.87
CA LYS A 184 -21.50 12.88 17.68
C LYS A 184 -20.49 14.00 17.71
N ARG A 185 -19.90 14.28 16.55
CA ARG A 185 -18.88 15.29 16.42
C ARG A 185 -18.80 15.84 15.00
N GLU A 186 -18.79 17.16 14.88
CA GLU A 186 -18.41 17.83 13.64
C GLU A 186 -16.91 17.64 13.42
N ILE A 187 -16.56 16.94 12.34
CA ILE A 187 -15.17 16.66 11.97
C ILE A 187 -15.05 16.95 10.49
N HIS A 188 -14.32 18.01 10.17
CA HIS A 188 -14.00 18.31 8.79
C HIS A 188 -12.78 17.48 8.37
N ILE A 189 -13.00 16.50 7.49
CA ILE A 189 -11.93 15.65 6.96
C ILE A 189 -11.76 15.99 5.48
N ASP A 190 -10.53 16.34 5.06
CA ASP A 190 -10.22 16.52 3.64
C ASP A 190 -10.25 15.16 2.91
N LEU A 191 -11.41 14.80 2.37
CA LEU A 191 -11.61 13.59 1.59
C LEU A 191 -11.31 13.80 0.09
N GLY A 192 -10.80 14.98 -0.33
CA GLY A 192 -10.48 15.24 -1.74
C GLY A 192 -9.45 14.25 -2.33
N LYS A 193 -8.65 13.62 -1.46
CA LYS A 193 -7.63 12.61 -1.81
C LYS A 193 -8.15 11.17 -1.75
N VAL A 194 -9.41 10.97 -1.35
CA VAL A 194 -10.01 9.68 -1.02
C VAL A 194 -11.34 9.55 -1.73
N GLU A 195 -11.37 8.78 -2.80
CA GLU A 195 -12.60 8.57 -3.57
C GLU A 195 -13.58 7.67 -2.82
N HIS A 196 -14.88 7.89 -3.01
CA HIS A 196 -15.99 7.04 -2.55
C HIS A 196 -16.23 6.94 -1.03
N LEU A 197 -15.66 7.84 -0.22
CA LEU A 197 -16.03 7.99 1.19
C LEU A 197 -16.67 9.35 1.45
N THR A 198 -17.60 9.38 2.39
CA THR A 198 -18.11 10.61 3.00
C THR A 198 -17.75 10.63 4.48
N GLU A 199 -17.82 11.80 5.11
CA GLU A 199 -17.60 11.92 6.57
C GLU A 199 -18.55 11.03 7.37
N SER A 200 -19.75 10.75 6.84
CA SER A 200 -20.74 9.87 7.49
C SER A 200 -20.37 8.38 7.46
N ASP A 201 -19.40 8.00 6.64
CA ASP A 201 -18.89 6.63 6.56
C ASP A 201 -17.77 6.36 7.57
N ILE A 202 -17.22 7.41 8.19
CA ILE A 202 -16.00 7.37 8.99
C ILE A 202 -16.33 7.33 10.48
N ILE A 203 -15.63 6.46 11.21
CA ILE A 203 -15.67 6.39 12.66
C ILE A 203 -14.26 6.65 13.18
N ILE A 204 -14.11 7.69 14.01
CA ILE A 204 -12.84 7.94 14.69
C ILE A 204 -12.82 7.19 16.01
N VAL A 205 -11.85 6.31 16.17
CA VAL A 205 -11.67 5.50 17.38
C VAL A 205 -10.52 6.04 18.24
N PRO A 206 -10.54 5.79 19.56
CA PRO A 206 -9.41 6.09 20.42
C PRO A 206 -8.13 5.39 19.95
N GLU A 207 -7.00 6.07 20.05
CA GLU A 207 -5.69 5.54 19.63
C GLU A 207 -5.35 4.20 20.29
N LYS A 208 -5.78 4.02 21.55
CA LYS A 208 -5.54 2.77 22.29
C LYS A 208 -6.32 1.57 21.77
N LEU A 209 -7.39 1.79 21.00
CA LEU A 209 -8.28 0.74 20.52
C LEU A 209 -8.08 0.41 19.04
N ILE A 210 -7.52 1.32 18.23
CA ILE A 210 -7.42 1.13 16.77
C ILE A 210 -6.73 -0.17 16.39
N ALA A 211 -5.59 -0.48 17.03
CA ALA A 211 -4.85 -1.71 16.75
C ALA A 211 -5.64 -2.97 17.10
N GLN A 212 -6.39 -2.96 18.21
CA GLN A 212 -7.22 -4.09 18.61
C GLN A 212 -8.39 -4.30 17.64
N ILE A 213 -9.06 -3.21 17.24
CA ILE A 213 -10.19 -3.27 16.32
C ILE A 213 -9.73 -3.77 14.94
N ILE A 214 -8.63 -3.23 14.40
CA ILE A 214 -8.09 -3.68 13.10
C ILE A 214 -7.75 -5.17 13.16
N ASN A 215 -6.94 -5.59 14.14
CA ASN A 215 -6.51 -7.00 14.23
C ASN A 215 -7.66 -7.98 14.46
N ALA A 216 -8.74 -7.55 15.13
CA ALA A 216 -9.93 -8.37 15.34
C ALA A 216 -10.78 -8.54 14.08
N ASN A 217 -10.63 -7.68 13.07
CA ASN A 217 -11.45 -7.64 11.87
C ASN A 217 -10.67 -7.95 10.58
N LEU A 218 -9.45 -8.50 10.70
CA LEU A 218 -8.70 -9.00 9.54
C LEU A 218 -9.38 -10.23 8.94
N GLU A 219 -9.30 -10.34 7.61
CA GLU A 219 -9.82 -11.49 6.89
C GLU A 219 -8.94 -12.71 7.18
N VAL A 220 -9.55 -13.85 7.47
CA VAL A 220 -8.85 -15.14 7.57
C VAL A 220 -9.46 -16.09 6.58
N ARG A 221 -8.64 -16.57 5.64
CA ARG A 221 -9.03 -17.59 4.68
C ARG A 221 -8.39 -18.92 5.02
N THR A 222 -9.20 -19.97 4.97
CA THR A 222 -8.71 -21.35 5.02
C THR A 222 -8.57 -21.87 3.59
N SER A 223 -7.46 -22.53 3.29
CA SER A 223 -7.16 -23.11 1.99
C SER A 223 -6.69 -24.55 2.17
N VAL A 224 -6.94 -25.36 1.13
CA VAL A 224 -6.59 -26.78 1.11
C VAL A 224 -6.06 -27.16 -0.27
N SER A 225 -5.09 -28.07 -0.33
CA SER A 225 -4.70 -28.70 -1.60
C SER A 225 -5.52 -29.97 -1.83
N ILE A 226 -6.01 -30.16 -3.05
CA ILE A 226 -6.85 -31.31 -3.42
C ILE A 226 -5.98 -32.39 -4.08
N ASP A 227 -6.20 -33.65 -3.70
CA ASP A 227 -5.64 -34.81 -4.39
C ASP A 227 -6.39 -35.04 -5.71
N PRO A 228 -5.73 -34.97 -6.88
CA PRO A 228 -6.40 -35.10 -8.17
C PRO A 228 -6.97 -36.50 -8.44
N ASN A 229 -6.47 -37.54 -7.77
CA ASN A 229 -6.94 -38.91 -7.99
C ASN A 229 -8.23 -39.23 -7.21
N THR A 230 -8.38 -38.62 -6.03
CA THR A 230 -9.51 -38.90 -5.12
C THR A 230 -10.53 -37.76 -5.05
N GLY A 231 -10.14 -36.55 -5.47
CA GLY A 231 -10.95 -35.33 -5.31
C GLY A 231 -11.06 -34.85 -3.86
N ALA A 232 -10.39 -35.52 -2.91
CA ALA A 232 -10.41 -35.18 -1.49
C ALA A 232 -9.28 -34.21 -1.11
N ALA A 233 -9.39 -33.61 0.07
CA ALA A 233 -8.32 -32.83 0.68
C ALA A 233 -7.06 -33.70 0.89
N LYS A 234 -5.90 -33.22 0.45
CA LYS A 234 -4.62 -33.86 0.73
C LYS A 234 -4.28 -33.70 2.21
N GLU A 235 -3.90 -34.81 2.85
CA GLU A 235 -3.51 -34.82 4.26
C GLU A 235 -2.34 -33.85 4.52
N GLY A 236 -2.44 -33.07 5.60
CA GLY A 236 -1.44 -32.07 5.99
C GLY A 236 -1.37 -30.82 5.10
N ALA A 237 -2.28 -30.65 4.13
CA ALA A 237 -2.26 -29.53 3.19
C ALA A 237 -3.33 -28.46 3.46
N LEU A 238 -3.91 -28.46 4.66
CA LEU A 238 -4.80 -27.40 5.15
C LEU A 238 -3.94 -26.27 5.74
N PHE A 239 -4.18 -25.04 5.33
CA PHE A 239 -3.50 -23.87 5.89
C PHE A 239 -4.42 -22.65 5.92
N THR A 240 -4.16 -21.76 6.86
CA THR A 240 -4.90 -20.52 7.07
C THR A 240 -4.02 -19.32 6.78
N SER A 241 -4.59 -18.30 6.16
CA SER A 241 -3.88 -17.07 5.81
C SER A 241 -4.69 -15.86 6.22
N GLU A 242 -4.03 -14.92 6.88
CA GLU A 242 -4.61 -13.62 7.21
C GLU A 242 -4.44 -12.64 6.05
N ALA A 243 -5.36 -11.70 5.87
CA ALA A 243 -5.23 -10.64 4.89
C ALA A 243 -5.88 -9.34 5.37
N ILE A 244 -5.38 -8.22 4.86
CA ILE A 244 -6.04 -6.92 5.02
C ILE A 244 -7.25 -6.91 4.08
N PRO A 245 -8.48 -6.67 4.56
CA PRO A 245 -9.67 -6.70 3.72
C PRO A 245 -9.61 -5.70 2.56
N ARG A 246 -10.33 -6.00 1.48
CA ARG A 246 -10.60 -5.04 0.40
C ARG A 246 -11.30 -3.78 0.94
N ALA A 247 -11.28 -2.70 0.17
CA ALA A 247 -11.78 -1.37 0.53
C ALA A 247 -11.04 -0.72 1.72
N THR A 248 -9.90 -1.27 2.13
CA THR A 248 -8.95 -0.61 3.03
C THR A 248 -8.18 0.44 2.25
N TYR A 249 -8.14 1.66 2.80
CA TYR A 249 -7.31 2.74 2.29
C TYR A 249 -5.99 2.78 3.04
N PHE A 250 -4.92 3.08 2.32
CA PHE A 250 -3.57 3.22 2.82
C PHE A 250 -3.00 4.56 2.41
N TYR A 251 -2.02 5.05 3.18
CA TYR A 251 -1.28 6.26 2.87
C TYR A 251 0.21 6.10 3.17
N GLY A 252 1.04 6.79 2.40
CA GLY A 252 2.49 6.86 2.56
C GLY A 252 3.06 7.92 1.63
N ASN A 253 4.37 7.97 1.45
CA ASN A 253 5.02 8.93 0.58
C ASN A 253 5.97 8.26 -0.39
N VAL A 254 6.12 8.86 -1.57
CA VAL A 254 7.21 8.60 -2.49
C VAL A 254 8.05 9.87 -2.65
N HIS A 255 9.36 9.72 -2.51
CA HIS A 255 10.32 10.80 -2.65
C HIS A 255 11.21 10.54 -3.86
N ILE A 256 11.32 11.52 -4.74
CA ILE A 256 12.18 11.50 -5.92
C ILE A 256 13.28 12.54 -5.74
N PHE A 257 14.54 12.12 -5.83
CA PHE A 257 15.68 12.98 -5.57
C PHE A 257 16.58 13.13 -6.79
N ASP A 258 17.18 14.31 -6.92
CA ASP A 258 18.20 14.57 -7.93
C ASP A 258 19.59 14.27 -7.38
N ARG A 259 20.51 13.91 -8.28
CA ARG A 259 21.93 13.85 -7.90
C ARG A 259 22.53 15.23 -8.06
N PRO A 260 23.32 15.69 -7.07
CA PRO A 260 24.12 16.88 -7.23
C PRO A 260 24.99 16.78 -8.49
N GLY A 261 24.89 17.79 -9.36
CA GLY A 261 25.71 17.89 -10.57
C GLY A 261 25.25 17.06 -11.78
N SER A 262 24.13 16.32 -11.69
CA SER A 262 23.47 15.77 -12.88
C SER A 262 22.26 16.61 -13.30
N GLY A 263 21.86 16.55 -14.56
CA GLY A 263 20.55 17.07 -14.98
C GLY A 263 19.41 16.39 -14.19
N SER A 264 18.31 17.11 -14.00
CA SER A 264 17.16 16.57 -13.27
C SER A 264 16.44 15.51 -14.11
N ILE A 265 16.10 14.39 -13.46
CA ILE A 265 15.27 13.34 -14.07
C ILE A 265 14.01 13.07 -13.26
N GLN A 266 13.71 13.91 -12.27
CA GLN A 266 12.59 13.74 -11.35
C GLN A 266 11.25 13.59 -12.08
N ASP A 267 10.99 14.43 -13.09
CA ASP A 267 9.73 14.40 -13.84
C ASP A 267 9.63 13.14 -14.72
N THR A 268 10.73 12.71 -15.35
CA THR A 268 10.75 11.45 -16.09
C THR A 268 10.48 10.24 -15.19
N ILE A 269 10.97 10.26 -13.95
CA ILE A 269 10.67 9.22 -12.96
C ILE A 269 9.20 9.31 -12.52
N LYS A 270 8.68 10.52 -12.25
CA LYS A 270 7.26 10.75 -11.92
C LYS A 270 6.36 10.14 -12.99
N ASP A 271 6.61 10.47 -14.25
CA ASP A 271 5.81 9.98 -15.37
C ASP A 271 5.88 8.45 -15.50
N ALA A 272 7.07 7.87 -15.33
CA ALA A 272 7.23 6.43 -15.38
C ALA A 272 6.55 5.70 -14.19
N LEU A 273 6.53 6.30 -12.99
CA LEU A 273 5.74 5.81 -11.87
C LEU A 273 4.24 5.88 -12.19
N CYS A 274 3.77 7.02 -12.69
CA CYS A 274 2.37 7.25 -13.04
C CYS A 274 1.87 6.28 -14.13
N ASN A 275 2.63 6.10 -15.21
CA ASN A 275 2.26 5.21 -16.32
C ASN A 275 2.19 3.73 -15.91
N SER A 276 2.99 3.33 -14.92
CA SER A 276 3.06 1.95 -14.46
C SER A 276 2.15 1.64 -13.26
N LYS A 277 1.52 2.64 -12.64
CA LYS A 277 0.66 2.42 -11.45
C LYS A 277 -0.56 1.54 -11.75
N GLN A 278 -1.09 1.58 -12.98
CA GLN A 278 -2.22 0.76 -13.44
C GLN A 278 -1.99 -0.75 -13.29
N TYR A 279 -0.73 -1.21 -13.22
CA TYR A 279 -0.43 -2.62 -13.00
C TYR A 279 -0.79 -3.08 -11.59
N TYR A 280 -0.94 -2.19 -10.60
CA TYR A 280 -1.48 -2.56 -9.28
C TYR A 280 -2.94 -3.02 -9.36
N GLU A 281 -3.71 -2.53 -10.33
CA GLU A 281 -5.12 -2.89 -10.52
C GLU A 281 -5.29 -4.25 -11.20
N THR A 282 -4.23 -4.79 -11.80
CA THR A 282 -4.27 -6.02 -12.60
C THR A 282 -3.38 -7.12 -12.04
N LEU A 283 -2.11 -6.80 -11.76
CA LEU A 283 -1.10 -7.74 -11.27
C LEU A 283 -0.99 -7.76 -9.73
N GLY A 284 -1.44 -6.69 -9.06
CA GLY A 284 -1.59 -6.62 -7.59
C GLY A 284 -0.30 -6.28 -6.83
N ILE A 285 -0.25 -6.61 -5.54
CA ILE A 285 0.95 -6.51 -4.69
C ILE A 285 0.93 -7.64 -3.65
N GLY A 286 2.11 -8.05 -3.20
CA GLY A 286 2.25 -9.07 -2.18
C GLY A 286 2.17 -10.48 -2.74
N GLY A 287 1.73 -11.42 -1.90
CA GLY A 287 1.56 -12.81 -2.29
C GLY A 287 0.14 -13.12 -2.76
N MET A 288 -0.02 -14.31 -3.36
CA MET A 288 -1.32 -14.86 -3.76
C MET A 288 -2.09 -14.04 -4.81
N THR A 289 -1.40 -13.21 -5.61
CA THR A 289 -2.03 -12.31 -6.58
C THR A 289 -2.86 -13.04 -7.65
N THR A 290 -2.45 -14.24 -8.05
CA THR A 290 -3.22 -15.10 -8.96
C THR A 290 -4.41 -15.82 -8.31
N ARG A 291 -4.69 -15.54 -7.04
CA ARG A 291 -5.75 -16.18 -6.22
C ARG A 291 -6.73 -15.16 -5.64
N GLY A 292 -6.86 -14.00 -6.29
CA GLY A 292 -7.79 -12.93 -5.89
C GLY A 292 -7.33 -12.15 -4.66
N PHE A 293 -6.03 -11.83 -4.62
CA PHE A 293 -5.42 -10.96 -3.62
C PHE A 293 -4.60 -9.85 -4.30
N GLY A 294 -4.32 -8.79 -3.57
CA GLY A 294 -3.26 -7.85 -3.89
C GLY A 294 -3.65 -6.70 -4.82
N ARG A 295 -4.79 -6.75 -5.52
CA ARG A 295 -5.20 -5.64 -6.40
C ARG A 295 -5.55 -4.40 -5.58
N MET A 296 -5.06 -3.24 -6.05
CA MET A 296 -5.33 -1.95 -5.45
C MET A 296 -5.23 -0.81 -6.48
N ASN A 297 -6.01 0.24 -6.26
CA ASN A 297 -5.90 1.51 -6.98
C ASN A 297 -4.88 2.38 -6.26
N VAL A 298 -3.94 2.98 -6.98
CA VAL A 298 -2.87 3.81 -6.39
C VAL A 298 -2.88 5.19 -7.02
N GLU A 299 -2.97 6.22 -6.19
CA GLU A 299 -2.94 7.61 -6.58
C GLU A 299 -1.75 8.34 -5.94
N MET A 300 -1.21 9.30 -6.69
CA MET A 300 -0.10 10.17 -6.27
C MET A 300 -0.62 11.60 -6.24
N PHE A 301 -0.38 12.33 -5.16
CA PHE A 301 -0.77 13.73 -5.00
C PHE A 301 0.44 14.61 -4.71
N ASP A 302 0.41 15.87 -5.15
CA ASP A 302 1.42 16.84 -4.72
C ASP A 302 1.19 17.20 -3.24
N ASP A 303 2.24 17.27 -2.44
CA ASP A 303 2.13 17.60 -1.01
C ASP A 303 1.57 19.02 -0.79
N LYS A 304 1.62 19.91 -1.79
CA LYS A 304 1.25 21.33 -1.66
C LYS A 304 -0.15 21.68 -2.13
N LEU A 305 -0.72 20.87 -3.02
CA LEU A 305 -1.99 21.10 -3.69
C LEU A 305 -2.62 19.71 -3.78
N SER A 306 -3.84 19.52 -3.29
CA SER A 306 -4.61 18.27 -3.37
C SER A 306 -4.94 17.85 -4.82
N GLU A 307 -4.04 18.12 -5.75
CA GLU A 307 -4.05 17.80 -7.16
C GLU A 307 -3.32 16.47 -7.38
N ASN A 308 -3.91 15.65 -8.24
CA ASN A 308 -3.36 14.37 -8.60
C ASN A 308 -2.11 14.57 -9.49
N ALA A 309 -0.95 14.17 -9.00
CA ALA A 309 0.34 14.35 -9.66
C ALA A 309 0.48 13.54 -10.97
N CYS A 310 -0.37 12.54 -11.16
CA CYS A 310 -0.46 11.73 -12.38
C CYS A 310 -1.50 12.24 -13.38
N ARG A 311 -2.24 13.30 -13.06
CA ARG A 311 -3.17 13.98 -13.97
C ARG A 311 -2.56 15.32 -14.42
N GLU A 312 -1.75 15.31 -15.48
CA GLU A 312 -1.41 16.53 -16.23
C GLU A 312 -1.62 16.30 -17.74
N GLY A 313 -2.53 17.07 -18.33
CA GLY A 313 -2.69 17.18 -19.79
C GLY A 313 -3.70 16.24 -20.45
N GLY A 314 -4.95 16.21 -19.97
CA GLY A 314 -6.06 15.82 -20.86
C GLY A 314 -6.13 16.80 -22.02
N VAL A 315 -6.13 16.25 -23.24
CA VAL A 315 -6.48 16.95 -24.50
C VAL A 315 -7.82 17.67 -24.35
#